data_AF-A0A7W8FTE2-F1
#
_entry.id   AF-A0A7W8FTE2-F1
#
_cell.length_a   1.000
_cell.length_b   1.000
_cell.length_c   1.000
_cell.angle_alpha   90.00
_cell.angle_beta   90.00
_cell.angle_gamma   90.00
#
_symmetry.space_group_name_H-M   'P 1'
#
loop_
_entity.id
_entity.type
_entity.pdbx_description
1 polymer ?
#
loop_
_entity_poly.entity_id
_entity_poly.type
_entity_poly.pdbx_seq_one_letter_code
_entity_poly.pdbx_strand_id
1 'polypeptide(L)'
;MCHLYGILLVFLLSQLIAYQFRNRIWEQEEKEISEMTAIRSIACDVLPKLYESFRHKKKTLQEYVPMITRLLITTARKPNSIKGTALERLQIA
;
A
#
# COMPACT_ATOMS: atom_id res chain seq x y z
N MET A 1 -10.26 -10.70 -22.65
CA MET A 1 -9.87 -9.28 -22.58
C MET A 1 -10.29 -8.61 -21.25
N CYS A 2 -11.56 -8.66 -20.81
CA CYS A 2 -12.00 -8.02 -19.56
C CYS A 2 -11.23 -8.45 -18.30
N HIS A 3 -10.88 -9.73 -18.16
CA HIS A 3 -10.09 -10.21 -17.01
C HIS A 3 -8.66 -9.65 -16.97
N LEU A 4 -8.04 -9.44 -18.14
CA LEU A 4 -6.70 -8.86 -18.23
C LEU A 4 -6.70 -7.41 -17.74
N TYR A 5 -7.69 -6.61 -18.17
CA TYR A 5 -7.85 -5.23 -17.73
C TYR A 5 -8.14 -5.13 -16.23
N GLY A 6 -8.95 -6.05 -15.68
CA GLY A 6 -9.20 -6.12 -14.25
C GLY A 6 -7.94 -6.39 -13.44
N ILE A 7 -7.13 -7.37 -13.86
CA ILE A 7 -5.85 -7.70 -13.20
C ILE A 7 -4.87 -6.52 -13.28
N LEU A 8 -4.75 -5.89 -14.46
CA LEU A 8 -3.87 -4.74 -14.64
C LEU A 8 -4.30 -3.56 -13.75
N LEU A 9 -5.60 -3.30 -13.65
CA LEU A 9 -6.14 -2.24 -12.80
C LEU A 9 -5.85 -2.51 -11.32
N VAL A 10 -6.08 -3.75 -10.85
CA VAL A 10 -5.78 -4.15 -9.47
C VAL A 10 -4.29 -4.00 -9.17
N PHE A 11 -3.44 -4.38 -10.12
CA PHE A 11 -1.99 -4.25 -9.99
C PHE A 11 -1.56 -2.77 -9.87
N LEU A 12 -2.04 -1.90 -10.75
CA LEU A 12 -1.74 -0.46 -10.72
C LEU A 12 -2.26 0.21 -9.45
N LEU A 13 -3.48 -0.12 -9.01
CA LEU A 13 -4.04 0.40 -7.76
C LEU A 13 -3.23 -0.05 -6.55
N SER A 14 -2.81 -1.32 -6.52
CA SER A 14 -1.97 -1.86 -5.45
C SER A 14 -0.62 -1.15 -5.38
N GLN A 15 0.01 -0.89 -6.53
CA GLN A 15 1.25 -0.12 -6.63
C GLN A 15 1.08 1.31 -6.07
N LEU A 16 0.03 2.01 -6.50
CA LEU A 16 -0.22 3.38 -6.06
C LEU A 16 -0.47 3.47 -4.56
N ILE A 17 -1.32 2.58 -4.02
CA ILE A 17 -1.60 2.54 -2.57
C ILE A 17 -0.34 2.16 -1.80
N ALA A 18 0.41 1.15 -2.26
CA ALA A 18 1.66 0.74 -1.62
C ALA A 18 2.65 1.89 -1.53
N TYR A 19 2.80 2.65 -2.61
CA TYR A 19 3.67 3.81 -2.65
C TYR A 19 3.28 4.88 -1.62
N GLN A 20 2.00 5.27 -1.59
CA GLN A 20 1.49 6.29 -0.67
C GLN A 20 1.69 5.90 0.80
N PHE A 21 1.35 4.67 1.17
CA PHE A 21 1.50 4.21 2.54
C PHE A 21 2.95 4.00 2.95
N ARG A 22 3.82 3.51 2.06
CA ARG A 22 5.25 3.36 2.34
C ARG A 22 5.90 4.70 2.64
N ASN A 23 5.59 5.74 1.87
CA ASN A 23 6.10 7.08 2.14
C ASN A 23 5.58 7.63 3.46
N ARG A 24 4.26 7.53 3.68
CA ARG A 24 3.66 8.03 4.92
C ARG A 24 4.20 7.33 6.16
N ILE A 25 4.40 6.01 6.11
CA ILE A 25 4.98 5.25 7.23
C ILE A 25 6.44 5.64 7.45
N TRP A 26 7.21 5.88 6.39
CA TRP A 26 8.56 6.40 6.54
C TRP A 26 8.58 7.77 7.22
N GLU A 27 7.76 8.72 6.75
CA GLU A 27 7.69 10.07 7.33
C GLU A 27 7.27 10.07 8.81
N GLN A 28 6.42 9.12 9.22
CA GLN A 28 5.89 9.07 10.58
C GLN A 28 6.71 8.20 11.54
N GLU A 29 7.29 7.10 11.06
CA GLU A 29 7.84 6.04 11.89
C GLU A 29 9.29 5.67 11.52
N GLU A 30 9.87 6.26 10.47
CA GLU A 30 11.20 5.95 9.91
C GLU A 30 11.41 4.45 9.63
N LYS A 31 10.32 3.74 9.31
CA LYS A 31 10.35 2.30 9.03
C LYS A 31 10.32 2.05 7.53
N GLU A 32 11.16 1.11 7.10
CA GLU A 32 11.20 0.68 5.71
C GLU A 32 10.29 -0.54 5.50
N ILE A 33 9.51 -0.49 4.43
CA ILE A 33 8.66 -1.61 3.99
C ILE A 33 9.06 -1.97 2.56
N SER A 34 9.22 -3.26 2.30
CA SER A 34 9.49 -3.76 0.94
C SER A 34 8.30 -3.49 0.03
N GLU A 35 8.58 -2.97 -1.16
CA GLU A 35 7.57 -2.69 -2.18
C GLU A 35 6.76 -3.92 -2.56
N MET A 36 7.44 -5.04 -2.80
CA MET A 36 6.83 -6.31 -3.17
C MET A 36 5.88 -6.80 -2.07
N THR A 37 6.29 -6.67 -0.81
CA THR A 37 5.46 -7.04 0.35
C THR A 37 4.25 -6.14 0.46
N ALA A 38 4.42 -4.82 0.33
CA ALA A 38 3.32 -3.86 0.42
C ALA A 38 2.29 -4.08 -0.70
N ILE A 39 2.74 -4.23 -1.95
CA ILE A 39 1.87 -4.48 -3.10
C ILE A 39 1.10 -5.78 -2.89
N ARG A 40 1.77 -6.87 -2.50
CA ARG A 40 1.13 -8.16 -2.27
C ARG A 40 0.07 -8.06 -1.17
N SER A 41 0.41 -7.46 -0.04
CA SER A 41 -0.51 -7.25 1.06
C SER A 41 -1.73 -6.42 0.67
N ILE A 42 -1.54 -5.37 -0.13
CA ILE A 42 -2.66 -4.54 -0.59
C ILE A 42 -3.54 -5.30 -1.59
N ALA A 43 -2.94 -5.96 -2.58
CA ALA A 43 -3.65 -6.72 -3.60
C ALA A 43 -4.45 -7.89 -3.03
N CYS A 44 -3.88 -8.62 -2.06
CA CYS A 44 -4.47 -9.83 -1.53
C CYS A 44 -5.35 -9.60 -0.29
N ASP A 45 -5.01 -8.66 0.59
CA ASP A 45 -5.70 -8.52 1.89
C ASP A 45 -6.59 -7.29 1.98
N VAL A 46 -6.26 -6.20 1.27
CA VAL A 46 -6.94 -4.90 1.39
C VAL A 46 -8.00 -4.73 0.32
N LEU A 47 -7.62 -4.82 -0.95
CA LEU A 47 -8.50 -4.61 -2.10
C LEU A 47 -9.74 -5.53 -2.08
N PRO A 48 -9.63 -6.83 -1.75
CA PRO A 48 -10.80 -7.70 -1.64
C PRO A 48 -11.77 -7.25 -0.53
N LYS A 49 -11.26 -6.90 0.65
CA LYS A 49 -12.09 -6.43 1.78
C LYS A 49 -12.75 -5.09 1.50
N LEU A 50 -12.05 -4.23 0.75
CA LEU A 50 -12.57 -2.95 0.28
C LEU A 50 -13.74 -3.19 -0.68
N TYR A 51 -13.56 -4.07 -1.67
CA TYR A 51 -14.59 -4.43 -2.63
C TYR A 51 -15.83 -5.04 -1.96
N GLU A 52 -15.64 -5.97 -1.03
CA GLU A 52 -16.75 -6.55 -0.25
C GLU A 52 -17.51 -5.48 0.56
N SER A 53 -16.80 -4.54 1.16
CA SER A 53 -17.44 -3.53 2.01
C SER A 53 -18.16 -2.45 1.22
N PHE A 54 -17.67 -2.12 0.02
CA PHE A 54 -18.41 -1.34 -0.97
C PHE A 54 -19.70 -2.05 -1.37
N ARG A 55 -19.64 -3.36 -1.64
CA ARG A 55 -20.80 -4.18 -1.97
C ARG A 55 -21.84 -4.18 -0.83
N HIS A 56 -21.38 -4.18 0.42
CA HIS A 56 -22.26 -4.14 1.59
C HIS A 56 -22.63 -2.72 2.07
N LYS A 57 -22.19 -1.65 1.40
CA LYS A 57 -22.40 -0.23 1.80
C LYS A 57 -22.07 0.07 3.27
N LYS A 58 -21.17 -0.72 3.88
CA LYS A 58 -21.01 -0.75 5.34
C LYS A 58 -19.93 0.18 5.87
N LYS A 59 -19.02 0.71 5.02
CA LYS A 59 -17.83 1.46 5.48
C LYS A 59 -17.33 2.52 4.49
N THR A 60 -16.78 3.59 5.04
CA THR A 60 -16.12 4.70 4.31
C THR A 60 -14.65 4.36 4.07
N LEU A 61 -14.08 4.80 2.93
CA LEU A 61 -12.66 4.63 2.59
C LEU A 61 -11.68 5.05 3.71
N GLN A 62 -12.05 6.04 4.51
CA GLN A 62 -11.26 6.52 5.64
C GLN A 62 -10.99 5.46 6.73
N GLU A 63 -11.90 4.49 6.93
CA GLU A 63 -11.71 3.43 7.91
C GLU A 63 -10.63 2.42 7.51
N TYR A 64 -10.33 2.33 6.21
CA TYR A 64 -9.31 1.42 5.70
C TYR A 64 -7.91 1.95 5.88
N VAL A 65 -7.74 3.28 5.93
CA VAL A 65 -6.43 3.90 6.13
C VAL A 65 -5.70 3.36 7.37
N PRO A 66 -6.28 3.39 8.59
CA PRO A 66 -5.60 2.86 9.76
C PRO A 66 -5.39 1.33 9.68
N MET A 67 -6.27 0.60 9.01
CA MET A 67 -6.13 -0.85 8.82
C MET A 67 -4.94 -1.19 7.92
N ILE A 68 -4.80 -0.47 6.80
CA ILE A 68 -3.68 -0.63 5.85
C ILE A 68 -2.37 -0.22 6.54
N THR A 69 -2.35 0.90 7.26
CA THR A 69 -1.17 1.35 8.02
C THR A 69 -0.72 0.30 9.01
N ARG A 70 -1.62 -0.25 9.83
CA ARG A 70 -1.28 -1.31 10.79
C ARG A 70 -0.72 -2.55 10.10
N LEU A 71 -1.38 -3.01 9.04
CA LEU A 71 -0.94 -4.19 8.30
C LEU A 71 0.46 -3.99 7.74
N LEU A 72 0.73 -2.84 7.14
CA LEU A 72 2.05 -2.53 6.57
C LEU A 72 3.12 -2.32 7.65
N ILE A 73 2.80 -1.69 8.78
CA ILE A 73 3.72 -1.54 9.92
C ILE A 73 4.14 -2.91 10.47
N THR A 74 3.24 -3.90 10.54
CA THR A 74 3.63 -5.25 11.00
C THR A 74 4.64 -5.94 10.08
N THR A 75 4.65 -5.56 8.80
CA THR A 75 5.61 -6.07 7.82
C THR A 75 6.85 -5.20 7.68
N ALA A 76 6.87 -4.05 8.37
CA ALA A 76 7.96 -3.10 8.31
C ALA A 76 9.19 -3.61 9.05
N ARG A 77 10.36 -3.29 8.51
CA ARG A 77 11.66 -3.68 9.08
C ARG A 77 12.43 -2.42 9.46
N LYS A 78 13.46 -2.59 10.30
CA LYS A 78 14.43 -1.52 10.52
C LYS A 78 15.05 -1.14 9.15
N PRO A 79 15.19 0.16 8.86
CA PRO A 79 15.75 0.60 7.60
C PRO A 79 17.19 0.07 7.45
N ASN A 80 17.48 -0.56 6.32
CA ASN A 80 18.83 -1.03 6.01
C ASN A 80 19.68 0.08 5.34
N SER A 81 19.06 1.22 5.00
CA SER A 81 19.69 2.32 4.28
C SER A 81 19.26 3.67 4.83
N ILE A 82 20.24 4.57 5.04
CA ILE A 82 20.04 5.97 5.45
C ILE A 82 19.39 6.80 4.32
N LYS A 83 19.48 6.31 3.07
CA LYS A 83 18.91 6.99 1.89
C LYS A 83 17.42 6.68 1.71
N GLY A 84 16.59 7.29 2.54
CA GLY A 84 15.26 7.82 2.19
C GLY A 84 14.22 6.92 1.51
N THR A 85 13.03 7.48 1.27
CA THR A 85 11.96 6.78 0.54
C THR A 85 12.20 6.72 -0.97
N ALA A 86 11.41 5.91 -1.68
CA ALA A 86 11.38 5.94 -3.14
C ALA A 86 10.99 7.32 -3.71
N LEU A 87 10.21 8.13 -2.98
CA LEU A 87 9.88 9.51 -3.37
C LEU A 87 11.09 10.45 -3.28
N GLU A 88 11.87 10.38 -2.20
CA GLU A 88 13.12 11.16 -2.11
C GLU A 88 14.10 10.75 -3.21
N ARG A 89 14.16 9.46 -3.55
CA ARG A 89 14.98 8.98 -4.68
C ARG A 89 14.47 9.48 -6.04
N LEU A 90 13.16 9.64 -6.20
CA LEU A 90 12.54 10.19 -7.42
C LEU A 90 12.71 11.71 -7.53
N GLN A 91 12.77 12.45 -6.42
CA GLN A 91 13.01 13.90 -6.43
C GLN A 91 14.47 14.27 -6.68
N ILE A 92 15.39 13.35 -6.41
CA ILE A 92 16.84 13.53 -6.61
C ILE A 92 17.30 13.02 -8.00
N ALA A 93 16.44 12.34 -8.75
CA ALA A 93 16.70 11.86 -10.11
C ALA A 93 16.27 12.90 -11.16
#